data_AF-A0A7S2DJF2-F1
#
_entry.id   AF-A0A7S2DJF2-F1
#
_cell.length_a   1.000
_cell.length_b   1.000
_cell.length_c   1.000
_cell.angle_alpha   90.00
_cell.angle_beta   90.00
_cell.angle_gamma   90.00
#
_symmetry.space_group_name_H-M   'P 1'
#
loop_
_entity.id
_entity.type
_entity.pdbx_description
1 polymer ?
#
loop_
_entity_poly.entity_id
_entity_poly.type
_entity_poly.pdbx_seq_one_letter_code
_entity_poly.pdbx_strand_id
1 'polypeptide(L)'
;HAQGYAMKPKSEENRSPGCNAKGFLRVPRVPGHMELMAGAGDQNLDPTSTNVSHSVKHLSFSDPRDGYRTQKAWPSLPRDALRFVAPLDGRQFRTEAFHQTYEHHLKVVSTVTRSGLSYQFSHYG
;
A
#
# COMPACT_ATOMS: atom_id res chain seq x y z
N HIS A 1 -28.02 46.80 -5.41
CA HIS A 1 -28.87 45.76 -4.82
C HIS A 1 -28.18 44.41 -5.04
N ALA A 2 -27.86 43.73 -3.93
CA ALA A 2 -27.39 42.37 -3.67
C ALA A 2 -26.37 41.67 -4.62
N GLN A 3 -25.12 41.60 -4.15
CA GLN A 3 -24.18 40.51 -4.44
C GLN A 3 -24.62 39.24 -3.69
N GLY A 4 -24.82 38.13 -4.41
CA GLY A 4 -25.05 36.83 -3.80
C GLY A 4 -23.72 36.15 -3.51
N TYR A 5 -23.29 36.14 -2.24
CA TYR A 5 -22.25 35.23 -1.78
C TYR A 5 -22.87 33.85 -1.55
N ALA A 6 -22.61 32.91 -2.46
CA ALA A 6 -22.94 31.51 -2.23
C ALA A 6 -21.99 30.96 -1.15
N MET A 7 -22.48 30.84 0.08
CA MET A 7 -21.78 30.08 1.13
C MET A 7 -21.81 28.60 0.75
N LYS A 8 -20.64 28.02 0.45
CA LYS A 8 -20.49 26.57 0.34
C LYS A 8 -20.77 25.91 1.69
N PRO A 9 -21.43 24.74 1.73
CA PRO A 9 -21.80 24.08 2.98
C PRO A 9 -20.57 23.67 3.80
N LYS A 10 -20.56 24.13 5.04
CA LYS A 10 -19.57 23.86 6.10
C LYS A 10 -19.76 22.44 6.65
N SER A 11 -19.31 21.42 5.92
CA SER A 11 -19.31 20.04 6.46
C SER A 11 -18.15 19.12 6.00
N GLU A 12 -17.19 19.60 5.21
CA GLU A 12 -16.01 18.82 4.79
C GLU A 12 -14.68 19.31 5.38
N GLU A 13 -14.72 20.23 6.35
CA GLU A 13 -13.52 20.89 6.89
C GLU A 13 -12.69 20.02 7.86
N ASN A 14 -12.99 18.72 7.98
CA ASN A 14 -12.28 17.84 8.92
C ASN A 14 -11.96 16.43 8.41
N ARG A 15 -12.05 16.19 7.10
CA ARG A 15 -11.45 15.00 6.49
C ARG A 15 -10.12 15.41 5.87
N SER A 16 -9.02 14.99 6.47
CA SER A 16 -7.72 15.06 5.82
C SER A 16 -7.86 14.39 4.44
N PRO A 17 -7.45 15.05 3.34
CA PRO A 17 -7.51 14.46 2.01
C PRO A 17 -6.68 13.16 1.97
N GLY A 18 -7.22 12.12 1.34
CA GLY A 18 -6.57 10.81 1.26
C GLY A 18 -7.45 9.78 0.56
N CYS A 19 -6.82 8.70 0.10
CA CYS A 19 -7.49 7.59 -0.59
C CYS A 19 -7.27 6.28 0.18
N ASN A 20 -8.27 5.39 0.16
CA ASN A 20 -8.14 4.01 0.61
C ASN A 20 -8.05 3.10 -0.61
N ALA A 21 -6.85 2.58 -0.89
CA ALA A 21 -6.63 1.58 -1.93
C ALA A 21 -6.65 0.18 -1.32
N LYS A 22 -7.55 -0.68 -1.80
CA LYS A 22 -7.65 -2.09 -1.41
C LYS A 22 -7.92 -2.95 -2.63
N GLY A 23 -7.16 -4.02 -2.78
CA GLY A 23 -7.36 -4.95 -3.88
C GLY A 23 -6.28 -6.02 -3.93
N PHE A 24 -6.24 -6.72 -5.05
CA PHE A 24 -5.24 -7.73 -5.37
C PHE A 24 -4.73 -7.47 -6.78
N LEU A 25 -3.41 -7.50 -6.94
CA LEU A 25 -2.77 -7.35 -8.23
C LEU A 25 -2.16 -8.69 -8.64
N ARG A 26 -2.58 -9.24 -9.78
CA ARG A 26 -1.94 -10.43 -10.35
C ARG A 26 -0.77 -9.97 -11.20
N VAL A 27 0.44 -10.30 -10.76
CA VAL A 27 1.69 -9.88 -11.41
C VAL A 27 2.52 -11.10 -11.83
N PRO A 28 3.31 -11.00 -12.92
CA PRO A 28 4.32 -11.99 -13.23
C PRO A 28 5.36 -12.07 -12.10
N ARG A 29 5.90 -13.27 -11.87
CA ARG A 29 6.89 -13.51 -10.81
C ARG A 29 8.31 -13.20 -11.27
N VAL A 30 8.56 -11.94 -11.59
CA VAL A 30 9.87 -11.39 -12.01
C VAL A 30 10.14 -10.08 -11.25
N PRO A 31 11.40 -9.62 -11.17
CA PRO A 31 11.70 -8.29 -10.63
C PRO A 31 10.90 -7.20 -11.36
N GLY A 32 10.35 -6.25 -10.60
CA GLY A 32 9.54 -5.14 -11.11
C GLY A 32 9.28 -4.10 -10.03
N HIS A 33 8.50 -3.08 -10.37
CA HIS A 33 8.12 -2.00 -9.46
C HIS A 33 6.62 -1.72 -9.52
N MET A 34 6.11 -1.10 -8.45
CA MET A 34 4.75 -0.59 -8.35
C MET A 34 4.84 0.84 -7.88
N GLU A 35 4.22 1.75 -8.63
CA GLU A 35 4.22 3.18 -8.32
C GLU A 35 2.81 3.62 -7.93
N LEU A 36 2.71 4.27 -6.77
CA LEU A 36 1.51 4.95 -6.32
C LEU A 36 1.79 6.45 -6.39
N MET A 37 1.10 7.14 -7.29
CA MET A 37 1.26 8.57 -7.50
C MET A 37 -0.02 9.30 -7.12
N ALA A 38 0.14 10.50 -6.60
CA ALA A 38 -0.97 11.43 -6.47
C ALA A 38 -1.26 12.06 -7.84
N GLY A 39 -2.52 11.98 -8.27
CA GLY A 39 -2.98 12.59 -9.51
C GLY A 39 -4.41 13.10 -9.36
N ALA A 40 -4.78 14.10 -10.16
CA ALA A 40 -6.12 14.67 -10.20
C ALA A 40 -6.67 14.62 -11.64
N GLY A 41 -6.91 13.41 -12.15
CA GLY A 41 -7.36 13.21 -13.53
C GLY A 41 -6.31 13.70 -14.54
N ASP A 42 -6.67 14.67 -15.38
CA ASP A 42 -5.80 15.23 -16.43
C ASP A 42 -4.79 16.27 -15.91
N GLN A 43 -4.79 16.58 -14.61
CA GLN A 43 -3.86 17.54 -14.03
C GLN A 43 -2.62 16.84 -13.48
N ASN A 44 -1.45 17.26 -13.97
CA ASN A 44 -0.17 16.83 -13.44
C ASN A 44 0.09 17.56 -12.10
N LEU A 45 0.06 16.82 -11.00
CA LEU A 45 0.50 17.33 -9.71
C LEU A 45 2.02 17.28 -9.67
N ASP A 46 2.66 18.33 -9.15
CA ASP A 46 4.09 18.28 -8.89
C ASP A 46 4.34 17.26 -7.77
N PRO A 47 4.99 16.11 -8.07
CA PRO A 47 5.21 15.06 -7.09
C PRO A 47 6.11 15.54 -5.95
N THR A 48 6.87 16.60 -6.17
CA THR A 48 7.80 17.15 -5.21
C THR A 48 7.14 18.12 -4.21
N SER A 49 5.91 18.56 -4.47
CA SER A 49 5.10 19.36 -3.53
C SER A 49 3.88 18.61 -3.00
N THR A 50 3.77 17.30 -3.27
CA THR A 50 2.62 16.49 -2.86
C THR A 50 2.90 15.67 -1.60
N ASN A 51 1.95 15.66 -0.66
CA ASN A 51 2.02 14.81 0.51
C ASN A 51 1.71 13.35 0.13
N VAL A 52 2.74 12.50 0.13
CA VAL A 52 2.67 11.06 -0.18
C VAL A 52 2.70 10.18 1.08
N SER A 53 2.36 10.78 2.23
CA SER A 53 2.21 10.04 3.49
C SER A 53 1.19 8.93 3.34
N HIS A 54 1.50 7.75 3.86
CA HIS A 54 0.60 6.61 3.77
C HIS A 54 0.75 5.67 4.96
N SER A 55 -0.29 4.85 5.15
CA SER A 55 -0.27 3.77 6.13
C SER A 55 -0.57 2.46 5.42
N VAL A 56 0.25 1.44 5.66
CA VAL A 56 0.04 0.12 5.09
C VAL A 56 -0.87 -0.65 6.03
N LYS A 57 -2.12 -0.89 5.62
CA LYS A 57 -3.05 -1.71 6.38
C LYS A 57 -2.75 -3.19 6.22
N HIS A 58 -2.55 -3.62 4.99
CA HIS A 58 -2.15 -4.97 4.68
C HIS A 58 -1.37 -5.03 3.36
N LEU A 59 -0.19 -5.65 3.36
CA LEU A 59 0.55 -5.99 2.13
C LEU A 59 1.17 -7.37 2.27
N SER A 60 0.77 -8.30 1.41
CA SER A 60 1.31 -9.66 1.37
C SER A 60 1.34 -10.21 -0.05
N PHE A 61 2.10 -11.28 -0.23
CA PHE A 61 2.15 -12.07 -1.46
C PHE A 61 1.48 -13.42 -1.20
N SER A 62 0.70 -13.91 -2.15
CA SER A 62 -0.01 -15.19 -2.05
C SER A 62 -0.01 -15.95 -3.37
N ASP A 63 -0.35 -17.24 -3.32
CA ASP A 63 -0.58 -17.99 -4.54
C ASP A 63 -1.87 -17.47 -5.20
N PRO A 64 -1.91 -17.27 -6.53
CA PRO A 64 -3.13 -16.86 -7.21
C PRO A 64 -4.34 -17.78 -6.98
N ARG A 65 -4.10 -19.05 -6.59
CA ARG A 65 -5.11 -20.05 -6.25
C ARG A 65 -5.73 -19.86 -4.86
N ASP A 66 -5.11 -19.08 -3.98
CA ASP A 66 -5.64 -18.79 -2.64
C ASP A 66 -6.88 -17.88 -2.71
N GLY A 67 -7.07 -17.16 -3.81
CA GLY A 67 -8.18 -16.23 -4.02
C GLY A 67 -8.13 -15.04 -3.05
N TYR A 68 -9.29 -14.42 -2.77
CA TYR A 68 -9.40 -13.32 -1.79
C TYR A 68 -9.16 -13.79 -0.34
N ARG A 69 -9.24 -15.12 -0.10
CA ARG A 69 -8.91 -15.74 1.18
C ARG A 69 -7.40 -15.86 1.24
N THR A 70 -6.75 -14.75 1.53
CA THR A 70 -5.33 -14.75 1.90
C THR A 70 -5.10 -15.76 3.02
N GLN A 71 -3.87 -16.25 3.14
CA GLN A 71 -3.34 -16.89 4.35
C GLN A 71 -3.55 -18.41 4.54
N LYS A 72 -4.15 -19.16 3.61
CA LYS A 72 -4.32 -20.63 3.80
C LYS A 72 -3.00 -21.38 4.04
N ALA A 73 -1.91 -20.93 3.42
CA ALA A 73 -0.62 -21.57 3.55
C ALA A 73 0.20 -21.08 4.76
N TRP A 74 -0.16 -19.95 5.38
CA TRP A 74 0.63 -19.37 6.49
C TRP A 74 0.70 -20.23 7.75
N PRO A 75 -0.37 -20.95 8.17
CA PRO A 75 -0.29 -21.84 9.33
C PRO A 75 0.76 -22.95 9.21
N SER A 76 1.23 -23.25 8.00
CA SER A 76 2.26 -24.25 7.75
C SER A 76 3.69 -23.69 7.79
N LEU A 77 3.84 -22.38 7.96
CA LEU A 77 5.14 -21.75 8.16
C LEU A 77 5.61 -21.90 9.62
N PRO A 78 6.93 -22.04 9.84
CA PRO A 78 7.52 -21.88 11.16
C PRO A 78 7.11 -20.56 11.82
N ARG A 79 6.98 -20.54 13.16
CA ARG A 79 6.50 -19.35 13.89
C ARG A 79 7.37 -18.11 13.67
N ASP A 80 8.67 -18.30 13.55
CA ASP A 80 9.66 -17.25 13.28
C ASP A 80 9.55 -16.68 11.85
N ALA A 81 9.01 -17.45 10.91
CA ALA A 81 8.74 -17.03 9.53
C ALA A 81 7.49 -16.15 9.40
N LEU A 82 6.53 -16.25 10.33
CA LEU A 82 5.27 -15.50 10.27
C LEU A 82 5.47 -13.98 10.26
N ARG A 83 6.51 -13.47 10.92
CA ARG A 83 6.82 -12.03 10.93
C ARG A 83 7.22 -11.47 9.55
N PHE A 84 7.62 -12.33 8.62
CA PHE A 84 8.03 -11.94 7.28
C PHE A 84 6.91 -12.08 6.25
N VAL A 85 5.73 -12.53 6.66
CA VAL A 85 4.61 -12.70 5.74
C VAL A 85 4.03 -11.34 5.31
N ALA A 86 3.92 -10.41 6.25
CA ALA A 86 3.40 -9.06 6.03
C ALA A 86 4.10 -8.04 6.94
N PRO A 87 5.44 -7.87 6.84
CA PRO A 87 6.23 -7.00 7.73
C PRO A 87 5.90 -5.52 7.64
N LEU A 88 5.09 -5.11 6.65
CA LEU A 88 4.64 -3.73 6.49
C LEU A 88 3.29 -3.44 7.18
N ASP A 89 2.59 -4.46 7.67
CA ASP A 89 1.27 -4.27 8.27
C ASP A 89 1.33 -3.33 9.48
N GLY A 90 0.47 -2.32 9.47
CA GLY A 90 0.39 -1.30 10.52
C GLY A 90 1.44 -0.20 10.44
N ARG A 91 2.43 -0.27 9.53
CA ARG A 91 3.45 0.78 9.39
C ARG A 91 2.88 2.06 8.78
N GLN A 92 3.46 3.17 9.21
CA GLN A 92 3.13 4.52 8.73
C GLN A 92 4.39 5.19 8.21
N PHE A 93 4.26 5.87 7.09
CA PHE A 93 5.31 6.62 6.43
C PHE A 93 4.78 8.04 6.25
N ARG A 94 5.43 9.01 6.91
CA ARG A 94 4.96 10.39 6.98
C ARG A 94 5.95 11.32 6.29
N THR A 95 5.53 11.92 5.20
CA THR A 95 6.27 12.98 4.53
C THR A 95 6.48 14.14 5.51
N GLU A 96 7.73 14.42 5.87
CA GLU A 96 8.14 15.47 6.82
C GLU A 96 8.65 16.72 6.10
N ALA A 97 9.11 16.58 4.85
CA ALA A 97 9.66 17.67 4.06
C ALA A 97 9.08 17.72 2.64
N PHE A 98 9.17 18.89 2.01
CA PHE A 98 8.97 19.01 0.57
C PHE A 98 9.99 18.13 -0.17
N HIS A 99 9.60 17.65 -1.35
CA HIS A 99 10.39 16.81 -2.24
C HIS A 99 10.77 15.43 -1.66
N GLN A 100 10.05 14.95 -0.64
CA GLN A 100 10.27 13.62 -0.07
C GLN A 100 9.30 12.58 -0.65
N THR A 101 9.87 11.46 -1.10
CA THR A 101 9.15 10.26 -1.54
C THR A 101 9.60 9.03 -0.74
N TYR A 102 8.78 7.98 -0.75
CA TYR A 102 9.09 6.71 -0.11
C TYR A 102 9.32 5.64 -1.16
N GLU A 103 10.53 5.07 -1.16
CA GLU A 103 10.88 3.92 -1.96
C GLU A 103 10.97 2.69 -1.06
N HIS A 104 10.19 1.66 -1.36
CA HIS A 104 10.15 0.43 -0.57
C HIS A 104 10.70 -0.73 -1.39
N HIS A 105 11.88 -1.21 -0.99
CA HIS A 105 12.50 -2.37 -1.62
C HIS A 105 12.02 -3.65 -0.94
N LEU A 106 11.36 -4.51 -1.71
CA LEU A 106 10.80 -5.76 -1.23
C LEU A 106 11.59 -6.95 -1.79
N LYS A 107 12.20 -7.76 -0.92
CA LYS A 107 12.81 -9.03 -1.31
C LYS A 107 11.85 -10.17 -0.98
N VAL A 108 11.20 -10.72 -2.00
CA VAL A 108 10.20 -11.79 -1.86
C VAL A 108 10.86 -13.17 -1.99
N VAL A 109 10.54 -14.06 -1.06
CA VAL A 109 10.99 -15.46 -0.99
C VAL A 109 9.76 -16.36 -1.01
N SER A 110 9.75 -17.37 -1.88
CA SER A 110 8.74 -18.44 -1.81
C SER A 110 9.22 -19.58 -0.94
N THR A 111 8.34 -20.08 -0.09
CA THR A 111 8.56 -21.27 0.73
C THR A 111 7.59 -22.34 0.30
N VAL A 112 8.11 -23.51 -0.08
CA VAL A 112 7.28 -24.69 -0.30
C VAL A 112 6.94 -25.28 1.05
N THR A 113 5.65 -25.46 1.32
CA THR A 113 5.12 -26.03 2.55
C THR A 113 4.27 -27.25 2.22
N ARG A 114 3.85 -28.01 3.25
CA ARG A 114 2.91 -29.12 3.06
C ARG A 114 1.54 -28.65 2.51
N SER A 115 1.19 -27.39 2.77
CA SER A 115 -0.11 -26.81 2.39
C SER A 115 -0.06 -26.05 1.07
N GLY A 116 1.10 -25.94 0.42
CA GLY A 116 1.29 -25.22 -0.84
C GLY A 116 2.45 -24.23 -0.81
N LEU A 117 2.40 -23.23 -1.69
CA LEU A 117 3.38 -22.15 -1.74
C LEU A 117 2.96 -21.05 -0.76
N SER A 118 3.86 -20.73 0.16
CA SER A 118 3.78 -19.52 0.98
C SER A 118 4.79 -18.49 0.49
N TYR A 119 4.53 -17.22 0.76
CA TYR A 119 5.47 -16.14 0.44
C TYR A 119 5.80 -15.35 1.69
N GLN A 120 7.07 -15.01 1.81
CA GLN A 120 7.61 -14.13 2.83
C GLN A 120 8.36 -13.02 2.09
N PHE A 121 8.48 -11.85 2.70
CA PHE A 121 9.34 -10.81 2.18
C PHE A 121 10.07 -10.05 3.29
N SER A 122 11.22 -9.52 2.94
CA SER A 122 11.93 -8.51 3.73
C SER A 122 11.72 -7.15 3.10
N HIS A 123 11.61 -6.11 3.92
CA HIS A 123 11.41 -4.73 3.49
C HIS A 123 12.60 -3.88 3.94
N TYR A 124 13.10 -3.05 3.02
CA TYR A 124 14.17 -2.07 3.23
C TYR A 124 13.74 -0.74 2.59
N GLY A 125 14.16 0.39 3.18
CA GLY A 125 13.70 1.73 2.78
C GLY A 125 12.58 2.23 3.67
#